data_AF-A0A937BTJ1-F1
#
_entry.id   AF-A0A937BTJ1-F1
#
_cell.length_a   1.000
_cell.length_b   1.000
_cell.length_c   1.000
_cell.angle_alpha   90.00
_cell.angle_beta   90.00
_cell.angle_gamma   90.00
#
_symmetry.space_group_name_H-M   'P 1'
#
loop_
_entity.id
_entity.type
_entity.pdbx_description
1 polymer ?
#
loop_
_entity_poly.entity_id
_entity_poly.type
_entity_poly.pdbx_seq_one_letter_code
_entity_poly.pdbx_strand_id
1 'polypeptide(L)'
;MEYFEPNNSGSEHYGEIYASNSVGKWNDLGGNTLGYVIEYGGMAGDPSVTLTYSRNITMIATSLTTSASSTVFAMNDVARFVDQNVLVYSASSVTDARVTISGGFVSGDLLSYSGSLPGGVSSAYNATTGVLSFTGTATAAQWQTLFRTVKFNSTSNTLGNRTITFSVGSLVAFSNGHFYEYISSTATWTSALSNAAGRTYLNLHGYLATITSQATGATTYANQAAAEGKWYWVLALLGERGSILKR
;
A
#
# COMPACT_ATOMS: atom_id res chain seq x y z
N MET A 1 39.12 -18.41 -35.22
CA MET A 1 40.13 -19.31 -34.63
C MET A 1 39.83 -20.68 -35.18
N GLU A 2 40.62 -21.11 -36.16
CA GLU A 2 40.59 -22.49 -36.65
C GLU A 2 41.02 -23.41 -35.50
N TYR A 3 40.06 -24.08 -34.87
CA TYR A 3 40.39 -25.18 -33.98
C TYR A 3 40.69 -26.37 -34.86
N PHE A 4 41.98 -26.68 -34.96
CA PHE A 4 42.50 -27.92 -35.52
C PHE A 4 41.72 -29.11 -34.97
N GLU A 5 41.05 -29.81 -35.87
CA GLU A 5 40.58 -31.17 -35.71
C GLU A 5 41.76 -32.04 -35.21
N PRO A 6 41.67 -32.71 -34.04
CA PRO A 6 42.82 -33.35 -33.43
C PRO A 6 43.43 -34.51 -34.23
N ASN A 7 42.69 -35.17 -35.12
CA ASN A 7 43.27 -36.24 -35.93
C ASN A 7 42.68 -36.49 -37.33
N ASN A 8 41.47 -36.00 -37.68
CA ASN A 8 40.83 -36.15 -39.00
C ASN A 8 40.97 -37.56 -39.61
N SER A 9 40.73 -38.57 -38.80
CA SER A 9 40.82 -39.96 -39.23
C SER A 9 39.49 -40.39 -39.86
N GLY A 10 39.46 -40.62 -41.18
CA GLY A 10 38.33 -41.29 -41.83
C GLY A 10 37.08 -40.43 -42.12
N SER A 11 37.20 -39.10 -42.09
CA SER A 11 36.15 -38.15 -42.50
C SER A 11 34.85 -38.24 -41.68
N GLU A 12 34.96 -38.52 -40.39
CA GLU A 12 33.82 -38.51 -39.47
C GLU A 12 33.46 -37.08 -39.01
N HIS A 13 32.20 -36.85 -38.65
CA HIS A 13 31.66 -35.50 -38.33
C HIS A 13 30.97 -35.43 -36.97
N TYR A 14 31.29 -36.37 -36.08
CA TYR A 14 30.78 -36.38 -34.70
C TYR A 14 31.92 -36.16 -33.72
N GLY A 15 31.59 -35.46 -32.65
CA GLY A 15 32.51 -35.07 -31.61
C GLY A 15 32.14 -35.68 -30.28
N GLU A 16 33.05 -36.44 -29.71
CA GLU A 16 32.94 -37.03 -28.38
C GLU A 16 33.77 -36.24 -27.36
N ILE A 17 33.35 -36.26 -26.10
CA ILE A 17 34.13 -35.67 -25.00
C ILE A 17 34.52 -36.79 -24.05
N TYR A 18 35.81 -36.94 -23.80
CA TYR A 18 36.29 -37.96 -22.86
C TYR A 18 35.72 -37.71 -21.45
N ALA A 19 35.15 -38.75 -20.86
CA ALA A 19 34.68 -38.74 -19.48
C ALA A 19 35.74 -39.24 -18.47
N SER A 20 36.80 -39.91 -18.94
CA SER A 20 37.95 -40.41 -18.17
C SER A 20 39.21 -40.42 -19.04
N ASN A 21 40.42 -40.36 -18.44
CA ASN A 21 41.72 -40.30 -19.14
C ASN A 21 41.80 -39.26 -20.28
N SER A 22 42.05 -38.00 -19.93
CA SER A 22 41.89 -36.78 -20.78
C SER A 22 40.48 -36.17 -20.74
N VAL A 23 39.86 -36.17 -19.55
CA VAL A 23 38.50 -35.66 -19.27
C VAL A 23 38.28 -34.26 -19.86
N GLY A 24 37.13 -34.07 -20.52
CA GLY A 24 36.73 -32.77 -21.07
C GLY A 24 37.42 -32.41 -22.39
N LYS A 25 38.38 -33.22 -22.86
CA LYS A 25 38.96 -33.05 -24.19
C LYS A 25 38.05 -33.68 -25.25
N TRP A 26 37.97 -32.99 -26.36
CA TRP A 26 37.24 -33.42 -27.55
C TRP A 26 38.03 -34.48 -28.31
N ASN A 27 37.33 -35.49 -28.83
CA ASN A 27 37.87 -36.52 -29.72
C ASN A 27 36.79 -37.08 -30.64
N ASP A 28 37.18 -37.58 -31.79
CA ASP A 28 36.37 -38.18 -32.86
C ASP A 28 36.59 -39.70 -32.89
N LEU A 29 35.97 -40.49 -32.00
CA LEU A 29 36.15 -41.96 -32.03
C LEU A 29 35.15 -42.62 -32.99
N GLY A 30 35.65 -43.46 -33.90
CA GLY A 30 34.82 -44.31 -34.77
C GLY A 30 33.67 -45.04 -34.07
N GLY A 31 32.43 -44.69 -34.44
CA GLY A 31 31.21 -45.50 -34.35
C GLY A 31 30.91 -46.22 -33.03
N ASN A 32 30.84 -45.50 -31.91
CA ASN A 32 30.40 -46.05 -30.62
C ASN A 32 28.92 -45.70 -30.31
N THR A 33 28.20 -46.61 -29.63
CA THR A 33 26.86 -46.32 -29.11
C THR A 33 26.95 -45.46 -27.85
N LEU A 34 27.08 -44.15 -28.03
CA LEU A 34 27.16 -43.17 -26.95
C LEU A 34 25.90 -42.31 -26.86
N GLY A 35 25.73 -41.63 -25.73
CA GLY A 35 24.72 -40.58 -25.59
C GLY A 35 25.05 -39.37 -26.47
N TYR A 36 24.02 -38.64 -26.90
CA TYR A 36 24.17 -37.46 -27.74
C TYR A 36 23.52 -36.23 -27.09
N VAL A 37 24.02 -35.05 -27.46
CA VAL A 37 23.44 -33.75 -27.09
C VAL A 37 22.89 -33.11 -28.36
N ILE A 38 21.68 -32.54 -28.28
CA ILE A 38 21.10 -31.73 -29.36
C ILE A 38 21.14 -30.27 -28.91
N GLU A 39 21.70 -29.40 -29.75
CA GLU A 39 21.59 -27.95 -29.63
C GLU A 39 20.50 -27.43 -30.58
N TYR A 40 19.77 -26.39 -30.18
CA TYR A 40 18.71 -25.77 -30.97
C TYR A 40 18.98 -24.28 -31.14
N GLY A 41 18.86 -23.78 -32.38
CA GLY A 41 19.01 -22.37 -32.74
C GLY A 41 20.35 -22.04 -33.39
N GLY A 42 20.33 -21.15 -34.40
CA GLY A 42 21.53 -20.61 -35.07
C GLY A 42 21.81 -21.19 -36.47
N MET A 43 20.99 -22.10 -36.99
CA MET A 43 21.13 -22.66 -38.34
C MET A 43 20.45 -21.81 -39.42
N ALA A 44 20.91 -21.94 -40.67
CA ALA A 44 20.32 -21.27 -41.82
C ALA A 44 18.88 -21.78 -42.04
N GLY A 45 17.90 -20.87 -41.95
CA GLY A 45 16.48 -21.20 -42.01
C GLY A 45 15.80 -21.32 -40.63
N ASP A 46 16.56 -21.25 -39.54
CA ASP A 46 15.97 -21.16 -38.20
C ASP A 46 15.18 -19.84 -38.05
N PRO A 47 13.98 -19.88 -37.47
CA PRO A 47 13.24 -18.66 -37.18
C PRO A 47 14.01 -17.82 -36.13
N SER A 48 13.97 -16.49 -36.27
CA SER A 48 14.53 -15.59 -35.25
C SER A 48 13.77 -15.75 -33.93
N VAL A 49 14.40 -16.34 -32.91
CA VAL A 49 13.82 -16.45 -31.56
C VAL A 49 14.07 -15.14 -30.81
N THR A 50 13.02 -14.36 -30.59
CA THR A 50 13.09 -13.15 -29.76
C THR A 50 12.72 -13.49 -28.32
N LEU A 51 13.71 -13.72 -27.45
CA LEU A 51 13.49 -13.91 -26.02
C LEU A 51 13.29 -12.55 -25.34
N THR A 52 12.07 -12.02 -25.39
CA THR A 52 11.66 -10.86 -24.60
C THR A 52 10.83 -11.31 -23.42
N TYR A 53 11.40 -11.21 -22.22
CA TYR A 53 10.63 -11.23 -20.98
C TYR A 53 10.56 -9.80 -20.44
N SER A 54 9.41 -9.14 -20.58
CA SER A 54 9.13 -7.90 -19.87
C SER A 54 8.30 -8.22 -18.63
N ARG A 55 8.77 -7.73 -17.48
CA ARG A 55 8.03 -7.71 -16.22
C ARG A 55 7.79 -6.23 -15.89
N ASN A 56 6.55 -5.88 -15.59
CA ASN A 56 6.27 -4.55 -15.07
C ASN A 56 6.79 -4.47 -13.64
N ILE A 57 7.70 -3.54 -13.37
CA ILE A 57 8.09 -3.15 -12.01
C ILE A 57 7.33 -1.87 -11.68
N THR A 58 6.36 -1.98 -10.77
CA THR A 58 5.66 -0.81 -10.26
C THR A 58 6.43 -0.28 -9.06
N MET A 59 7.04 0.90 -9.20
CA MET A 59 7.50 1.66 -8.04
C MET A 59 6.32 2.43 -7.46
N ILE A 60 5.98 2.16 -6.20
CA ILE A 60 4.86 2.79 -5.52
C ILE A 60 5.42 3.64 -4.38
N ALA A 61 4.89 4.85 -4.22
CA ALA A 61 5.07 5.63 -3.00
C ALA A 61 4.42 4.90 -1.81
N THR A 62 4.52 5.46 -0.60
CA THR A 62 3.80 4.91 0.54
C THR A 62 2.32 4.80 0.23
N SER A 63 1.78 3.59 0.24
CA SER A 63 0.40 3.31 -0.16
C SER A 63 -0.21 2.20 0.67
N LEU A 64 -1.53 2.21 0.74
CA LEU A 64 -2.34 1.23 1.44
C LEU A 64 -3.50 0.81 0.53
N THR A 65 -3.67 -0.49 0.34
CA THR A 65 -4.73 -1.04 -0.50
C THR A 65 -5.53 -2.04 0.33
N THR A 66 -6.84 -1.80 0.47
CA THR A 66 -7.80 -2.72 1.09
C THR A 66 -8.39 -3.66 0.03
N SER A 67 -8.77 -4.87 0.44
CA SER A 67 -9.54 -5.77 -0.41
C SER A 67 -11.01 -5.33 -0.52
N ALA A 68 -11.65 -5.56 -1.67
CA ALA A 68 -12.99 -5.06 -1.96
C ALA A 68 -14.13 -5.85 -1.29
N SER A 69 -13.82 -6.88 -0.50
CA SER A 69 -14.84 -7.79 0.05
C SER A 69 -15.47 -7.23 1.32
N SER A 70 -16.79 -7.06 1.31
CA SER A 70 -17.56 -6.78 2.51
C SER A 70 -17.62 -8.02 3.42
N THR A 71 -17.32 -7.84 4.71
CA THR A 71 -17.57 -8.87 5.72
C THR A 71 -18.98 -8.71 6.29
N VAL A 72 -19.79 -9.77 6.24
CA VAL A 72 -21.10 -9.77 6.90
C VAL A 72 -20.88 -9.94 8.40
N PHE A 73 -21.52 -9.08 9.19
CA PHE A 73 -21.46 -9.09 10.65
C PHE A 73 -22.89 -9.18 11.19
N ALA A 74 -23.20 -10.25 11.94
CA ALA A 74 -24.51 -10.38 12.57
C ALA A 74 -24.57 -9.52 13.84
N MET A 75 -25.78 -9.20 14.31
CA MET A 75 -25.95 -8.55 15.60
C MET A 75 -25.40 -9.46 16.71
N ASN A 76 -24.57 -8.92 17.61
CA ASN A 76 -23.89 -9.66 18.69
C ASN A 76 -23.00 -10.83 18.22
N ASP A 77 -22.49 -10.76 17.00
CA ASP A 77 -21.53 -11.76 16.51
C ASP A 77 -20.20 -11.70 17.27
N VAL A 78 -19.39 -12.74 17.10
CA VAL A 78 -18.00 -12.72 17.58
C VAL A 78 -17.16 -11.77 16.72
N ALA A 79 -16.13 -11.18 17.31
CA ALA A 79 -15.24 -10.25 16.61
C ALA A 79 -14.65 -10.88 15.33
N ARG A 80 -14.80 -10.20 14.19
CA ARG A 80 -14.36 -10.67 12.87
C ARG A 80 -13.23 -9.82 12.31
N PHE A 81 -12.33 -10.45 11.55
CA PHE A 81 -11.28 -9.72 10.84
C PHE A 81 -11.88 -8.73 9.86
N VAL A 82 -11.29 -7.53 9.81
CA VAL A 82 -11.73 -6.46 8.90
C VAL A 82 -11.23 -6.73 7.50
N ASP A 83 -9.91 -6.90 7.33
CA ASP A 83 -9.30 -7.16 6.02
C ASP A 83 -7.99 -7.95 6.18
N GLN A 84 -8.03 -9.25 5.89
CA GLN A 84 -6.85 -10.12 5.99
C GLN A 84 -5.93 -10.03 4.77
N ASN A 85 -6.34 -9.29 3.73
CA ASN A 85 -5.61 -9.16 2.47
C ASN A 85 -5.07 -7.73 2.25
N VAL A 86 -5.25 -6.82 3.21
CA VAL A 86 -4.71 -5.46 3.14
C VAL A 86 -3.22 -5.49 2.81
N LEU A 87 -2.80 -4.58 1.94
CA LEU A 87 -1.42 -4.41 1.50
C LEU A 87 -0.91 -3.04 1.94
N VAL A 88 0.32 -3.00 2.44
CA VAL A 88 1.00 -1.75 2.82
C VAL A 88 2.35 -1.71 2.13
N TYR A 89 2.60 -0.65 1.38
CA TYR A 89 3.87 -0.40 0.70
C TYR A 89 4.49 0.87 1.25
N SER A 90 5.80 0.86 1.49
CA SER A 90 6.59 2.06 1.81
C SER A 90 8.07 1.75 1.61
N ALA A 91 8.85 2.73 1.13
CA ALA A 91 10.30 2.61 1.00
C ALA A 91 11.03 2.75 2.36
N SER A 92 10.36 3.32 3.37
CA SER A 92 10.89 3.56 4.70
C SER A 92 9.90 3.15 5.79
N SER A 93 10.37 3.05 7.04
CA SER A 93 9.49 2.90 8.20
C SER A 93 8.54 4.09 8.32
N VAL A 94 7.30 3.80 8.73
CA VAL A 94 6.27 4.82 8.92
C VAL A 94 5.99 4.95 10.40
N THR A 95 5.94 6.19 10.89
CA THR A 95 5.54 6.52 12.25
C THR A 95 4.02 6.60 12.32
N ASP A 96 3.46 5.91 13.31
CA ASP A 96 2.05 5.81 13.61
C ASP A 96 1.19 5.13 12.52
N ALA A 97 0.01 4.69 12.94
CA ALA A 97 -1.03 4.16 12.08
C ALA A 97 -2.40 4.30 12.75
N ARG A 98 -3.48 4.34 11.96
CA ARG A 98 -4.87 4.40 12.45
C ARG A 98 -5.74 3.38 11.73
N VAL A 99 -6.70 2.83 12.47
CA VAL A 99 -7.86 2.15 11.89
C VAL A 99 -9.11 2.79 12.46
N THR A 100 -9.99 3.27 11.59
CA THR A 100 -11.11 4.14 11.98
C THR A 100 -12.41 3.57 11.46
N ILE A 101 -13.46 3.61 12.29
CA ILE A 101 -14.84 3.44 11.84
C ILE A 101 -15.26 4.79 11.22
N SER A 102 -14.86 5.01 9.97
CA SER A 102 -15.01 6.29 9.28
C SER A 102 -16.46 6.56 8.88
N GLY A 103 -17.33 5.54 8.87
CA GLY A 103 -18.75 5.77 8.62
C GLY A 103 -19.68 4.79 9.30
N GLY A 104 -20.85 5.32 9.67
CA GLY A 104 -21.89 4.58 10.38
C GLY A 104 -21.54 4.26 11.83
N PHE A 105 -20.46 4.82 12.40
CA PHE A 105 -20.05 4.57 13.77
C PHE A 105 -21.19 4.78 14.78
N VAL A 106 -21.36 3.82 15.68
CA VAL A 106 -22.28 3.91 16.81
C VAL A 106 -21.58 3.55 18.11
N SER A 107 -22.08 4.10 19.22
CA SER A 107 -21.63 3.70 20.55
C SER A 107 -21.79 2.19 20.75
N GLY A 108 -20.74 1.54 21.22
CA GLY A 108 -20.67 0.08 21.35
C GLY A 108 -19.91 -0.63 20.22
N ASP A 109 -19.61 0.06 19.12
CA ASP A 109 -18.66 -0.44 18.13
C ASP A 109 -17.24 -0.47 18.73
N LEU A 110 -16.45 -1.47 18.31
CA LEU A 110 -15.11 -1.70 18.80
C LEU A 110 -14.19 -2.17 17.67
N LEU A 111 -13.03 -1.52 17.55
CA LEU A 111 -11.89 -2.03 16.79
C LEU A 111 -10.86 -2.59 17.76
N SER A 112 -10.40 -3.79 17.48
CA SER A 112 -9.39 -4.51 18.26
C SER A 112 -8.40 -5.20 17.31
N TYR A 113 -7.36 -5.84 17.84
CA TYR A 113 -6.42 -6.63 17.07
C TYR A 113 -5.98 -7.85 17.88
N SER A 114 -5.44 -8.86 17.20
CA SER A 114 -4.87 -10.04 17.85
C SER A 114 -3.36 -10.16 17.60
N GLY A 115 -2.66 -10.85 18.50
CA GLY A 115 -1.20 -11.04 18.42
C GLY A 115 -0.43 -9.93 19.13
N SER A 116 0.88 -9.92 18.91
CA SER A 116 1.79 -8.92 19.47
C SER A 116 1.89 -7.68 18.59
N LEU A 117 2.10 -6.52 19.22
CA LEU A 117 2.47 -5.31 18.51
C LEU A 117 3.94 -5.38 18.04
N PRO A 118 4.31 -4.68 16.96
CA PRO A 118 5.72 -4.42 16.66
C PRO A 118 6.43 -3.77 17.86
N GLY A 119 7.72 -4.05 18.04
CA GLY A 119 8.49 -3.48 19.14
C GLY A 119 8.46 -1.95 19.15
N GLY A 120 8.17 -1.35 20.30
CA GLY A 120 8.04 0.11 20.44
C GLY A 120 6.74 0.71 19.92
N VAL A 121 5.80 -0.11 19.44
CA VAL A 121 4.44 0.33 19.09
C VAL A 121 3.51 0.09 20.27
N SER A 122 2.70 1.10 20.58
CA SER A 122 1.59 1.05 21.54
C SER A 122 0.26 1.21 20.81
N SER A 123 -0.85 0.85 21.45
CA SER A 123 -2.19 0.98 20.87
C SER A 123 -3.20 1.58 21.84
N ALA A 124 -4.20 2.30 21.30
CA ALA A 124 -5.31 2.85 22.07
C ALA A 124 -6.56 2.96 21.20
N TYR A 125 -7.69 2.40 21.66
CA TYR A 125 -8.99 2.59 21.03
C TYR A 125 -9.77 3.70 21.73
N ASN A 126 -10.29 4.66 20.96
CA ASN A 126 -11.18 5.70 21.46
C ASN A 126 -12.64 5.33 21.14
N ALA A 127 -13.38 4.91 22.16
CA ALA A 127 -14.78 4.51 22.04
C ALA A 127 -15.76 5.67 21.79
N THR A 128 -15.30 6.92 21.80
CA THR A 128 -16.12 8.09 21.43
C THR A 128 -15.96 8.44 19.95
N THR A 129 -14.78 8.20 19.37
CA THR A 129 -14.49 8.57 17.98
C THR A 129 -14.38 7.37 17.04
N GLY A 130 -14.37 6.15 17.55
CA GLY A 130 -14.24 4.94 16.72
C GLY A 130 -12.84 4.73 16.15
N VAL A 131 -11.80 5.35 16.73
CA VAL A 131 -10.42 5.32 16.22
C VAL A 131 -9.56 4.39 17.06
N LEU A 132 -8.99 3.35 16.43
CA LEU A 132 -7.88 2.56 16.94
C LEU A 132 -6.56 3.18 16.49
N SER A 133 -5.82 3.74 17.43
CA SER A 133 -4.53 4.36 17.20
C SER A 133 -3.40 3.40 17.52
N PHE A 134 -2.41 3.33 16.63
CA PHE A 134 -1.11 2.73 16.89
C PHE A 134 -0.05 3.84 16.91
N THR A 135 0.71 3.93 18.00
CA THR A 135 1.72 4.98 18.20
C THR A 135 3.10 4.35 18.30
N GLY A 136 4.02 4.77 17.44
CA GLY A 136 5.37 4.20 17.31
C GLY A 136 5.78 4.04 15.85
N THR A 137 7.04 3.64 15.62
CA THR A 137 7.57 3.49 14.25
C THR A 137 7.75 2.03 13.90
N ALA A 138 7.23 1.60 12.75
CA ALA A 138 7.41 0.25 12.24
C ALA A 138 7.58 0.23 10.71
N THR A 139 8.08 -0.88 10.18
CA THR A 139 8.19 -1.11 8.73
C THR A 139 6.83 -1.34 8.08
N ALA A 140 6.73 -1.13 6.77
CA ALA A 140 5.50 -1.42 6.01
C ALA A 140 5.03 -2.88 6.19
N ALA A 141 5.96 -3.84 6.22
CA ALA A 141 5.64 -5.25 6.42
C ALA A 141 5.06 -5.53 7.82
N GLN A 142 5.57 -4.84 8.85
CA GLN A 142 5.03 -4.93 10.21
C GLN A 142 3.63 -4.30 10.31
N TRP A 143 3.42 -3.13 9.70
CA TRP A 143 2.09 -2.51 9.63
C TRP A 143 1.09 -3.38 8.87
N GLN A 144 1.49 -3.93 7.73
CA GLN A 144 0.66 -4.86 6.96
C GLN A 144 0.25 -6.08 7.81
N THR A 145 1.21 -6.68 8.51
CA THR A 145 0.94 -7.85 9.37
C THR A 145 -0.04 -7.49 10.48
N LEU A 146 0.15 -6.35 11.15
CA LEU A 146 -0.74 -5.87 12.20
C LEU A 146 -2.15 -5.56 11.68
N PHE A 147 -2.28 -4.84 10.56
CA PHE A 147 -3.59 -4.51 10.00
C PHE A 147 -4.42 -5.73 9.62
N ARG A 148 -3.76 -6.80 9.15
CA ARG A 148 -4.42 -8.08 8.85
C ARG A 148 -4.99 -8.80 10.08
N THR A 149 -4.58 -8.40 11.29
CA THR A 149 -5.12 -8.96 12.54
C THR A 149 -6.22 -8.11 13.16
N VAL A 150 -6.52 -6.94 12.58
CA VAL A 150 -7.55 -6.03 13.11
C VAL A 150 -8.93 -6.66 12.94
N LYS A 151 -9.72 -6.55 14.01
CA LYS A 151 -11.08 -7.09 14.10
C LYS A 151 -12.07 -6.01 14.46
N PHE A 152 -13.27 -6.14 13.89
CA PHE A 152 -14.45 -5.38 14.25
C PHE A 152 -15.37 -6.22 15.13
N ASN A 153 -15.97 -5.56 16.13
CA ASN A 153 -17.08 -6.07 16.93
C ASN A 153 -18.05 -4.92 17.25
N SER A 154 -19.29 -5.24 17.61
CA SER A 154 -20.25 -4.26 18.13
C SER A 154 -21.16 -4.86 19.18
N THR A 155 -21.36 -4.13 20.28
CA THR A 155 -22.40 -4.41 21.28
C THR A 155 -23.69 -3.63 21.03
N SER A 156 -23.75 -2.85 19.95
CA SER A 156 -24.93 -2.09 19.56
C SER A 156 -25.92 -2.95 18.78
N ASN A 157 -27.21 -2.76 19.03
CA ASN A 157 -28.28 -3.36 18.23
C ASN A 157 -28.66 -2.49 17.02
N THR A 158 -27.91 -1.40 16.75
CA THR A 158 -28.20 -0.49 15.64
C THR A 158 -27.73 -1.10 14.32
N LEU A 159 -28.69 -1.49 13.47
CA LEU A 159 -28.40 -2.05 12.15
C LEU A 159 -27.87 -0.96 11.19
N GLY A 160 -27.02 -1.37 10.26
CA GLY A 160 -26.50 -0.51 9.20
C GLY A 160 -25.05 -0.87 8.85
N ASN A 161 -24.54 -0.27 7.78
CA ASN A 161 -23.16 -0.50 7.36
C ASN A 161 -22.19 0.24 8.27
N ARG A 162 -21.03 -0.37 8.53
CA ARG A 162 -19.86 0.31 9.11
C ARG A 162 -18.77 0.36 8.06
N THR A 163 -18.26 1.56 7.82
CA THR A 163 -17.11 1.76 6.93
C THR A 163 -15.86 1.80 7.79
N ILE A 164 -14.93 0.88 7.53
CA ILE A 164 -13.63 0.85 8.20
C ILE A 164 -12.57 1.36 7.25
N THR A 165 -11.74 2.28 7.70
CA THR A 165 -10.63 2.84 6.93
C THR A 165 -9.32 2.65 7.67
N PHE A 166 -8.31 2.16 6.95
CA PHE A 166 -6.94 2.04 7.43
C PHE A 166 -6.11 3.22 6.93
N SER A 167 -5.22 3.75 7.77
CA SER A 167 -4.18 4.69 7.35
C SER A 167 -2.87 4.37 8.05
N VAL A 168 -1.76 4.55 7.33
CA VAL A 168 -0.44 4.69 7.94
C VAL A 168 -0.19 6.17 8.19
N GLY A 169 0.62 6.49 9.21
CA GLY A 169 0.80 7.86 9.68
C GLY A 169 -0.18 8.27 10.77
N SER A 170 -0.02 9.50 11.26
CA SER A 170 -0.77 10.02 12.41
C SER A 170 -2.18 10.51 12.09
N LEU A 171 -2.46 10.87 10.83
CA LEU A 171 -3.74 11.38 10.36
C LEU A 171 -4.69 10.25 9.94
N VAL A 172 -5.99 10.50 10.11
CA VAL A 172 -7.05 9.62 9.62
C VAL A 172 -7.24 9.84 8.12
N ALA A 173 -7.26 8.74 7.35
CA ALA A 173 -7.61 8.79 5.94
C ALA A 173 -9.13 8.84 5.76
N PHE A 174 -9.58 9.63 4.79
CA PHE A 174 -10.99 9.69 4.40
C PHE A 174 -11.19 8.94 3.07
N SER A 175 -12.42 8.50 2.82
CA SER A 175 -12.79 7.73 1.62
C SER A 175 -12.57 8.49 0.30
N ASN A 176 -12.36 9.81 0.37
CA ASN A 176 -12.04 10.67 -0.77
C ASN A 176 -10.54 10.73 -1.10
N GLY A 177 -9.68 9.97 -0.39
CA GLY A 177 -8.24 9.98 -0.60
C GLY A 177 -7.51 11.20 -0.05
N HIS A 178 -8.18 12.01 0.77
CA HIS A 178 -7.58 13.16 1.44
C HIS A 178 -7.28 12.87 2.92
N PHE A 179 -6.27 13.56 3.44
CA PHE A 179 -5.91 13.62 4.86
C PHE A 179 -6.11 15.04 5.36
N TYR A 180 -6.63 15.19 6.58
CA TYR A 180 -6.86 16.50 7.18
C TYR A 180 -6.12 16.59 8.50
N GLU A 181 -5.47 17.73 8.72
CA GLU A 181 -4.82 18.08 9.97
C GLU A 181 -5.43 19.36 10.51
N TYR A 182 -5.92 19.31 11.76
CA TYR A 182 -6.41 20.50 12.45
C TYR A 182 -5.25 21.21 13.15
N ILE A 183 -5.04 22.48 12.81
CA ILE A 183 -4.08 23.35 13.47
C ILE A 183 -4.83 24.30 14.39
N SER A 184 -4.63 24.16 15.70
CA SER A 184 -5.33 24.95 16.72
C SER A 184 -4.76 26.36 16.91
N SER A 185 -3.56 26.63 16.41
CA SER A 185 -2.96 27.97 16.46
C SER A 185 -3.57 28.89 15.41
N THR A 186 -3.72 30.16 15.76
CA THR A 186 -4.25 31.19 14.86
C THR A 186 -3.17 31.72 13.93
N ALA A 187 -3.49 31.96 12.66
CA ALA A 187 -2.62 32.60 11.68
C ALA A 187 -3.43 33.46 10.71
N THR A 188 -2.77 34.43 10.05
CA THR A 188 -3.35 35.11 8.89
C THR A 188 -3.50 34.13 7.72
N TRP A 189 -4.36 34.43 6.75
CA TRP A 189 -4.53 33.59 5.57
C TRP A 189 -3.21 33.32 4.84
N THR A 190 -2.43 34.37 4.59
CA THR A 190 -1.14 34.27 3.88
C THR A 190 -0.14 33.40 4.64
N SER A 191 -0.07 33.55 5.97
CA SER A 191 0.77 32.70 6.82
C SER A 191 0.28 31.25 6.83
N ALA A 192 -1.04 31.03 6.91
CA ALA A 192 -1.63 29.69 6.88
C ALA A 192 -1.36 28.98 5.55
N LEU A 193 -1.46 29.70 4.42
CA LEU A 193 -1.14 29.18 3.09
C LEU A 193 0.32 28.73 3.00
N SER A 194 1.26 29.62 3.41
CA SER A 194 2.69 29.30 3.41
C SER A 194 3.01 28.12 4.33
N ASN A 195 2.39 28.09 5.52
CA ASN A 195 2.58 27.00 6.48
C ASN A 195 2.05 25.67 5.94
N ALA A 196 0.89 25.67 5.27
CA ALA A 196 0.32 24.47 4.66
C ALA A 196 1.21 23.95 3.52
N ALA A 197 1.68 24.84 2.63
CA ALA A 197 2.57 24.48 1.52
C ALA A 197 3.93 23.92 2.00
N GLY A 198 4.40 24.35 3.17
CA GLY A 198 5.62 23.84 3.80
C GLY A 198 5.45 22.49 4.51
N ARG A 199 4.22 21.96 4.63
CA ARG A 199 3.98 20.66 5.27
C ARG A 199 4.08 19.52 4.26
N THR A 200 4.56 18.39 4.74
CA THR A 200 4.59 17.12 4.00
C THR A 200 4.04 16.00 4.86
N TYR A 201 3.22 15.14 4.27
CA TYR A 201 2.69 13.95 4.95
C TYR A 201 2.74 12.76 4.00
N LEU A 202 3.50 11.71 4.34
CA LEU A 202 3.72 10.55 3.46
C LEU A 202 4.18 10.93 2.04
N ASN A 203 5.04 11.94 1.92
CA ASN A 203 5.49 12.56 0.66
C ASN A 203 4.40 13.31 -0.13
N LEU A 204 3.22 13.55 0.45
CA LEU A 204 2.21 14.45 -0.10
C LEU A 204 2.49 15.87 0.39
N HIS A 205 2.37 16.85 -0.51
CA HIS A 205 2.46 18.27 -0.16
C HIS A 205 1.15 18.76 0.46
N GLY A 206 1.28 19.53 1.54
CA GLY A 206 0.14 20.16 2.20
C GLY A 206 -0.42 21.34 1.41
N TYR A 207 -1.71 21.59 1.60
CA TYR A 207 -2.43 22.75 1.08
C TYR A 207 -3.61 23.06 1.99
N LEU A 208 -4.11 24.30 1.94
CA LEU A 208 -5.34 24.65 2.65
C LEU A 208 -6.52 23.89 2.06
N ALA A 209 -7.32 23.25 2.92
CA ALA A 209 -8.45 22.43 2.50
C ALA A 209 -9.47 23.22 1.66
N THR A 210 -9.85 22.69 0.50
CA THR A 210 -10.93 23.21 -0.33
C THR A 210 -12.21 22.41 -0.10
N ILE A 211 -13.33 23.10 0.06
CA ILE A 211 -14.62 22.46 0.35
C ILE A 211 -15.42 22.40 -0.95
N THR A 212 -15.58 21.19 -1.49
CA THR A 212 -16.29 20.94 -2.75
C THR A 212 -17.75 20.50 -2.54
N SER A 213 -18.18 20.30 -1.29
CA SER A 213 -19.56 20.00 -0.90
C SER A 213 -20.19 21.16 -0.12
N GLN A 214 -21.52 21.23 -0.09
CA GLN A 214 -22.22 22.23 0.73
C GLN A 214 -21.92 21.97 2.21
N ALA A 215 -21.29 22.94 2.89
CA ALA A 215 -21.23 22.96 4.34
C ALA A 215 -22.63 23.26 4.89
N THR A 216 -23.31 22.25 5.43
CA THR A 216 -24.62 22.43 6.07
C THR A 216 -24.47 23.37 7.27
N GLY A 217 -25.20 24.49 7.28
CA GLY A 217 -25.20 25.47 8.38
C GLY A 217 -24.17 26.60 8.29
N ALA A 218 -23.45 26.75 7.17
CA ALA A 218 -22.57 27.90 6.96
C ALA A 218 -23.36 29.14 6.49
N THR A 219 -23.12 30.29 7.12
CA THR A 219 -23.64 31.58 6.63
C THR A 219 -23.03 31.88 5.26
N THR A 220 -23.85 32.22 4.29
CA THR A 220 -23.40 32.75 2.99
C THR A 220 -23.12 34.24 3.16
N TYR A 221 -21.92 34.69 2.75
CA TYR A 221 -21.55 36.10 2.74
C TYR A 221 -21.83 36.73 1.37
N ALA A 222 -22.19 38.01 1.37
CA ALA A 222 -22.54 38.74 0.15
C ALA A 222 -21.33 38.97 -0.79
N ASN A 223 -20.11 38.93 -0.28
CA ASN A 223 -18.87 39.08 -1.05
C ASN A 223 -17.64 38.53 -0.30
N GLN A 224 -16.50 38.49 -1.00
CA GLN A 224 -15.23 37.97 -0.49
C GLN A 224 -14.71 38.75 0.73
N ALA A 225 -14.75 40.08 0.71
CA ALA A 225 -14.29 40.90 1.84
C ALA A 225 -15.10 40.65 3.13
N ALA A 226 -16.39 40.29 3.00
CA ALA A 226 -17.24 39.93 4.12
C ALA A 226 -16.99 38.50 4.64
N ALA A 227 -16.33 37.64 3.84
CA ALA A 227 -15.97 36.27 4.20
C ALA A 227 -14.59 36.16 4.86
N GLU A 228 -13.65 37.03 4.49
CA GLU A 228 -12.29 37.01 5.01
C GLU A 228 -12.24 37.17 6.54
N GLY A 229 -11.47 36.31 7.21
CA GLY A 229 -11.29 36.30 8.68
C GLY A 229 -12.38 35.58 9.48
N LYS A 230 -13.36 34.95 8.81
CA LYS A 230 -14.44 34.19 9.46
C LYS A 230 -14.17 32.69 9.40
N TRP A 231 -14.28 32.03 10.54
CA TRP A 231 -14.05 30.60 10.69
C TRP A 231 -15.37 29.84 10.68
N TYR A 232 -15.42 28.72 9.96
CA TYR A 232 -16.61 27.87 9.93
C TYR A 232 -16.29 26.45 10.32
N TRP A 233 -17.26 25.85 11.01
CA TRP A 233 -17.34 24.41 11.20
C TRP A 233 -17.99 23.83 9.96
N VAL A 234 -17.28 22.93 9.28
CA VAL A 234 -17.90 22.13 8.24
C VAL A 234 -18.17 20.77 8.83
N LEU A 235 -19.46 20.46 8.97
CA LEU A 235 -19.91 19.09 9.11
C LEU A 235 -19.65 18.42 7.77
N ALA A 236 -18.51 17.72 7.65
CA ALA A 236 -18.41 16.69 6.64
C ALA A 236 -19.52 15.68 6.93
N LEU A 237 -20.29 15.31 5.91
CA LEU A 237 -21.16 14.13 5.97
C LEU A 237 -20.30 13.02 6.57
N LEU A 238 -20.75 12.45 7.71
CA LEU A 238 -20.06 11.53 8.65
C LEU A 238 -19.80 12.08 10.07
N GLY A 239 -20.17 13.33 10.39
CA GLY A 239 -20.37 13.74 11.79
C GLY A 239 -19.14 14.30 12.51
N GLU A 240 -18.11 14.72 11.78
CA GLU A 240 -16.90 15.27 12.38
C GLU A 240 -16.92 16.81 12.45
N ARG A 241 -16.37 17.37 13.54
CA ARG A 241 -16.23 18.81 13.79
C ARG A 241 -14.78 19.23 13.54
N GLY A 242 -14.53 19.96 12.46
CA GLY A 242 -13.24 20.62 12.18
C GLY A 242 -13.41 22.12 11.93
N SER A 243 -12.48 22.94 12.45
CA SER A 243 -12.43 24.39 12.20
C SER A 243 -11.62 24.64 10.92
N ILE A 244 -12.21 25.30 9.92
CA ILE A 244 -11.52 25.61 8.66
C ILE A 244 -11.71 27.08 8.29
N LEU A 245 -10.64 27.66 7.75
CA LEU A 245 -10.59 29.00 7.17
C LEU A 245 -11.31 28.95 5.82
N LYS A 246 -12.46 29.64 5.68
CA LYS A 246 -13.12 29.77 4.38
C LYS A 246 -12.52 30.98 3.65
N ARG A 247 -12.23 30.79 2.36
CA ARG A 247 -11.90 31.86 1.42
C ARG A 247 -13.02 32.90 1.36
#